data_AF-A0ABD7VIQ9-F1
#
_entry.id   AF-A0ABD7VIQ9-F1
#
_cell.length_a   1.000
_cell.length_b   1.000
_cell.length_c   1.000
_cell.angle_alpha   90.00
_cell.angle_beta   90.00
_cell.angle_gamma   90.00
#
_symmetry.space_group_name_H-M   'P 1'
#
loop_
_entity.id
_entity.type
_entity.pdbx_description
1 polymer ?
#
loop_
_entity_poly.entity_id
_entity_poly.type
_entity_poly.pdbx_seq_one_letter_code
_entity_poly.pdbx_strand_id
1 'polypeptide(L)'
;MIELQAPTFPSADRYGLISCGSVPSPVKGVPVRVMIQPGMAIGDVITLETRGFLERDETQPVEGTEFSFTFTLDTISDKFQDVICPYETAIKPIGSGWLRAGYSLKPGNGGVVISPNALVLVEVRLSNGQTCPE
;
A
#
# COMPACT_ATOMS: atom_id res chain seq x y z
N MET A 1 25.02 0.84 1.18
CA MET A 1 23.83 1.39 0.48
C MET A 1 22.65 0.60 1.00
N ILE A 2 21.59 1.25 1.46
CA ILE A 2 20.40 0.54 1.95
C ILE A 2 19.66 0.04 0.72
N GLU A 3 19.37 -1.26 0.67
CA GLU A 3 18.53 -1.86 -0.36
C GLU A 3 17.14 -2.06 0.24
N LEU A 4 16.13 -1.42 -0.38
CA LEU A 4 14.75 -1.47 0.11
C LEU A 4 13.97 -2.53 -0.65
N GLN A 5 13.24 -3.37 0.09
CA GLN A 5 12.23 -4.28 -0.43
C GLN A 5 10.93 -3.53 -0.72
N ALA A 6 10.13 -4.05 -1.66
CA ALA A 6 8.79 -3.53 -1.92
C ALA A 6 7.89 -3.69 -0.67
N PRO A 7 6.89 -2.82 -0.50
CA PRO A 7 5.86 -3.05 0.51
C PRO A 7 5.05 -4.31 0.18
N THR A 8 4.28 -4.82 1.14
CA THR A 8 3.41 -5.98 0.95
C THR A 8 1.96 -5.66 1.32
N PHE A 9 1.03 -6.47 0.82
CA PHE A 9 -0.39 -6.33 1.11
C PHE A 9 -0.86 -7.52 1.93
N PRO A 10 -0.88 -7.45 3.28
CA PRO A 10 -1.18 -8.60 4.13
C PRO A 10 -2.62 -9.12 3.99
N SER A 11 -3.56 -8.31 3.49
CA SER A 11 -4.93 -8.74 3.17
C SER A 11 -5.05 -9.52 1.86
N ALA A 12 -4.00 -9.52 1.03
CA ALA A 12 -4.04 -10.18 -0.26
C ALA A 12 -3.93 -11.70 -0.10
N ASP A 13 -4.69 -12.43 -0.91
CA ASP A 13 -4.53 -13.88 -0.99
C ASP A 13 -3.23 -14.27 -1.71
N ARG A 14 -3.02 -15.58 -1.90
CA ARG A 14 -1.82 -16.11 -2.58
C ARG A 14 -1.69 -15.69 -4.05
N TYR A 15 -2.73 -15.11 -4.64
CA TYR A 15 -2.77 -14.64 -6.03
C TYR A 15 -2.63 -13.12 -6.13
N GLY A 16 -2.52 -12.42 -4.99
CA GLY A 16 -2.45 -10.96 -4.97
C GLY A 16 -3.82 -10.31 -5.14
N LEU A 17 -4.90 -10.97 -4.70
CA LEU A 17 -6.26 -10.43 -4.72
C LEU A 17 -6.71 -10.00 -3.32
N ILE A 18 -7.25 -8.79 -3.23
CA ILE A 18 -8.04 -8.30 -2.10
C ILE A 18 -9.49 -8.17 -2.56
N SER A 19 -10.38 -8.98 -1.99
CA SER A 19 -11.81 -8.99 -2.31
C SER A 19 -12.66 -8.78 -1.04
N CYS A 20 -13.99 -8.76 -1.17
CA CYS A 20 -14.90 -8.62 -0.03
C CYS A 20 -14.70 -9.67 1.07
N GLY A 21 -14.13 -10.84 0.74
CA GLY A 21 -13.83 -11.90 1.70
C GLY A 21 -12.45 -11.82 2.34
N SER A 22 -11.59 -10.88 1.91
CA SER A 22 -10.28 -10.64 2.51
C SER A 22 -10.41 -10.15 3.95
N VAL A 23 -9.36 -10.36 4.74
CA VAL A 23 -9.31 -9.93 6.14
C VAL A 23 -8.08 -9.06 6.38
N PRO A 24 -8.24 -7.75 6.65
CA PRO A 24 -9.49 -6.99 6.55
C PRO A 24 -10.02 -6.89 5.10
N SER A 25 -11.34 -6.72 4.99
CA SER A 25 -12.04 -6.44 3.73
C SER A 25 -11.67 -5.04 3.21
N PRO A 26 -11.64 -4.81 1.89
CA PRO A 26 -11.20 -3.53 1.33
C PRO A 26 -12.04 -2.32 1.78
N VAL A 27 -13.29 -2.54 2.23
CA VAL A 27 -14.14 -1.48 2.81
C VAL A 27 -13.66 -0.95 4.17
N LYS A 28 -12.78 -1.69 4.85
CA LYS A 28 -12.10 -1.23 6.07
C LYS A 28 -10.79 -0.51 5.76
N GLY A 29 -10.50 -0.29 4.48
CA GLY A 29 -9.21 0.18 4.00
C GLY A 29 -8.27 -0.99 3.72
N VAL A 30 -7.26 -0.72 2.88
CA VAL A 30 -6.27 -1.72 2.49
C VAL A 30 -5.00 -1.49 3.31
N PRO A 31 -4.59 -2.43 4.18
CA PRO A 31 -3.31 -2.35 4.85
C PRO A 31 -2.18 -2.54 3.85
N VAL A 32 -1.20 -1.63 3.91
CA VAL A 32 0.08 -1.72 3.21
C VAL A 32 1.17 -1.83 4.24
N ARG A 33 1.94 -2.91 4.16
CA ARG A 33 2.98 -3.25 5.13
C ARG A 33 4.36 -2.87 4.61
N VAL A 34 5.02 -1.98 5.33
CA VAL A 34 6.43 -1.62 5.10
C VAL A 34 7.28 -2.40 6.09
N MET A 35 8.17 -3.25 5.59
CA MET A 35 9.10 -4.02 6.44
C MET A 35 10.24 -3.13 6.93
N ILE A 36 10.54 -3.20 8.23
CA ILE A 36 11.74 -2.57 8.79
C ILE A 36 12.94 -3.42 8.38
N GLN A 37 13.90 -2.79 7.70
CA GLN A 37 15.00 -3.48 7.04
C GLN A 37 16.36 -3.12 7.64
N PRO A 38 17.36 -4.00 7.50
CA PRO A 38 18.72 -3.71 7.93
C PRO A 38 19.23 -2.39 7.33
N GLY A 39 19.71 -1.48 8.18
CA GLY A 39 20.20 -0.16 7.79
C GLY A 39 19.20 0.98 7.99
N MET A 40 17.92 0.69 8.23
CA MET A 40 16.98 1.69 8.76
C MET A 40 17.30 1.98 10.22
N ALA A 41 17.09 3.22 10.64
CA ALA A 41 17.32 3.68 12.00
C ALA A 41 16.14 4.50 12.53
N ILE A 42 16.02 4.54 13.87
CA ILE A 42 15.12 5.46 14.55
C ILE A 42 15.46 6.90 14.10
N GLY A 43 14.42 7.66 13.76
CA GLY A 43 14.54 9.00 13.19
C GLY A 43 14.51 9.05 11.67
N ASP A 44 14.62 7.92 10.97
CA ASP A 44 14.42 7.91 9.52
C ASP A 44 12.96 8.22 9.17
N VAL A 45 12.76 8.98 8.10
CA VAL A 45 11.42 9.36 7.63
C VAL A 45 11.05 8.48 6.45
N ILE A 46 9.89 7.81 6.54
CA ILE A 46 9.33 6.99 5.48
C ILE A 46 8.09 7.68 4.92
N THR A 47 8.03 7.80 3.59
CA THR A 47 6.84 8.28 2.88
C THR A 47 6.34 7.16 1.99
N LEU A 48 5.19 6.58 2.35
CA LEU A 48 4.43 5.64 1.52
C LEU A 48 3.60 6.42 0.51
N GLU A 49 3.56 5.93 -0.73
CA GLU A 49 2.72 6.45 -1.80
C GLU A 49 1.96 5.31 -2.46
N THR A 50 0.65 5.49 -2.63
CA THR A 50 -0.20 4.57 -3.35
C THR A 50 -1.03 5.26 -4.40
N ARG A 51 -1.39 4.54 -5.46
CA ARG A 51 -2.30 5.00 -6.52
C ARG A 51 -3.04 3.82 -7.13
N GLY A 52 -4.31 4.02 -7.45
CA GLY A 52 -5.16 3.06 -8.14
C GLY A 52 -5.01 3.14 -9.66
N PHE A 53 -5.20 2.00 -10.31
CA PHE A 53 -5.15 1.84 -11.77
C PHE A 53 -6.25 0.87 -12.22
N LEU A 54 -6.76 1.04 -13.44
CA LEU A 54 -7.71 0.09 -14.03
C LEU A 54 -7.00 -1.16 -14.57
N GLU A 55 -5.76 -1.00 -15.04
CA GLU A 55 -4.96 -2.05 -15.66
C GLU A 55 -3.65 -2.28 -14.91
N ARG A 56 -3.13 -3.51 -15.01
CA ARG A 56 -1.95 -3.95 -14.27
C ARG A 56 -0.66 -3.23 -14.70
N ASP A 57 -0.60 -2.78 -15.94
CA ASP A 57 0.58 -2.14 -16.52
C ASP A 57 0.74 -0.66 -16.10
N GLU A 58 -0.14 -0.19 -15.20
CA GLU A 58 -0.11 1.17 -14.64
C GLU A 58 -0.37 2.27 -15.70
N THR A 59 -0.97 1.94 -16.85
CA THR A 59 -1.21 2.91 -17.94
C THR A 59 -2.48 3.74 -17.76
N GLN A 60 -3.45 3.24 -17.00
CA GLN A 60 -4.75 3.88 -16.78
C GLN A 60 -4.96 4.20 -15.29
N PRO A 61 -4.39 5.31 -14.78
CA PRO A 61 -4.57 5.71 -13.38
C PRO A 61 -6.03 6.08 -13.11
N VAL A 62 -6.49 5.76 -11.89
CA VAL A 62 -7.78 6.22 -11.37
C VAL A 62 -7.56 7.52 -10.61
N GLU A 63 -7.95 8.64 -11.22
CA GLU A 63 -7.78 9.98 -10.64
C GLU A 63 -8.40 10.10 -9.24
N GLY A 64 -7.66 10.73 -8.32
CA GLY A 64 -8.10 10.97 -6.94
C GLY A 64 -7.85 9.81 -5.97
N THR A 65 -7.26 8.70 -6.44
CA THR A 65 -6.88 7.56 -5.60
C THR A 65 -5.46 7.67 -5.04
N GLU A 66 -4.77 8.78 -5.31
CA GLU A 66 -3.46 9.06 -4.75
C GLU A 66 -3.57 9.19 -3.24
N PHE A 67 -2.74 8.43 -2.54
CA PHE A 67 -2.63 8.53 -1.09
C PHE A 67 -1.16 8.52 -0.71
N SER A 68 -0.79 9.48 0.15
CA SER A 68 0.54 9.59 0.70
C SER A 68 0.45 9.62 2.21
N PHE A 69 1.31 8.84 2.86
CA PHE A 69 1.41 8.80 4.32
C PHE A 69 2.87 8.85 4.71
N THR A 70 3.22 9.82 5.55
CA THR A 70 4.58 10.00 6.06
C THR A 70 4.62 9.72 7.54
N PHE A 71 5.58 8.89 7.96
CA PHE A 71 5.85 8.62 9.36
C PHE A 71 7.35 8.62 9.62
N THR A 72 7.72 8.86 10.87
CA THR A 72 9.11 8.74 11.33
C THR A 72 9.23 7.44 12.09
N LEU A 73 10.29 6.68 11.86
CA LEU A 73 10.59 5.49 12.65
C LEU A 73 10.91 5.92 14.09
N ASP A 74 10.04 5.58 15.02
CA ASP A 74 10.20 5.79 16.45
C ASP A 74 10.70 4.54 17.18
N THR A 75 10.48 3.36 16.57
CA THR A 75 11.01 2.07 17.01
C THR A 75 11.54 1.23 15.85
N ILE A 76 12.48 0.33 16.17
CA ILE A 76 12.97 -0.74 15.28
C ILE A 76 12.72 -2.14 15.86
N SER A 77 12.08 -2.23 17.04
CA SER A 77 11.68 -3.52 17.62
C SER A 77 10.60 -4.19 16.77
N ASP A 78 9.77 -3.37 16.16
CA ASP A 78 8.70 -3.81 15.29
C ASP A 78 9.30 -4.19 13.94
N LYS A 79 8.96 -5.37 13.44
CA LYS A 79 9.50 -5.87 12.17
C LYS A 79 8.88 -5.15 10.96
N PHE A 80 7.80 -4.39 11.16
CA PHE A 80 7.06 -3.72 10.12
C PHE A 80 6.20 -2.59 10.66
N GLN A 81 5.78 -1.69 9.76
CA GLN A 81 4.73 -0.71 9.97
C GLN A 81 3.60 -0.97 8.97
N ASP A 82 2.36 -1.07 9.45
CA ASP A 82 1.18 -1.11 8.61
C ASP A 82 0.60 0.30 8.45
N VAL A 83 0.29 0.68 7.22
CA VAL A 83 -0.43 1.92 6.88
C VAL A 83 -1.75 1.53 6.21
N ILE A 84 -2.86 2.07 6.71
CA ILE A 84 -4.18 1.78 6.15
C ILE A 84 -4.49 2.79 5.06
N CYS A 85 -4.54 2.33 3.80
CA CYS A 85 -5.06 3.13 2.71
C CYS A 85 -6.57 3.33 2.91
N PRO A 86 -7.06 4.57 2.96
CA PRO A 86 -8.44 4.88 3.32
C PRO A 86 -9.43 4.36 2.27
N TYR A 87 -10.50 3.71 2.72
CA TYR A 87 -11.49 3.13 1.81
C TYR A 87 -12.13 4.20 0.90
N GLU A 88 -12.73 5.24 1.48
CA GLU A 88 -13.56 6.20 0.73
C GLU A 88 -12.81 6.92 -0.40
N THR A 89 -11.53 7.25 -0.19
CA THR A 89 -10.76 8.07 -1.13
C THR A 89 -9.77 7.26 -1.97
N ALA A 90 -9.05 6.30 -1.39
CA ALA A 90 -7.99 5.58 -2.10
C ALA A 90 -8.46 4.27 -2.75
N ILE A 91 -9.47 3.61 -2.17
CA ILE A 91 -9.81 2.21 -2.53
C ILE A 91 -11.15 2.14 -3.28
N LYS A 92 -12.19 2.78 -2.74
CA LYS A 92 -13.56 2.77 -3.30
C LYS A 92 -13.62 3.26 -4.75
N PRO A 93 -12.89 4.32 -5.16
CA PRO A 93 -12.94 4.77 -6.56
C PRO A 93 -12.30 3.78 -7.55
N ILE A 94 -11.42 2.89 -7.09
CA ILE A 94 -10.81 1.85 -7.94
C ILE A 94 -11.90 0.91 -8.49
N GLY A 95 -12.91 0.57 -7.66
CA GLY A 95 -13.96 -0.36 -8.06
C GLY A 95 -13.41 -1.78 -8.20
N SER A 96 -12.97 -2.12 -9.41
CA SER A 96 -12.25 -3.35 -9.71
C SER A 96 -11.03 -2.97 -10.52
N GLY A 97 -9.84 -3.16 -9.96
CA GLY A 97 -8.60 -2.68 -10.56
C GLY A 97 -7.38 -2.99 -9.71
N TRP A 98 -6.28 -2.29 -9.95
CA TRP A 98 -5.00 -2.51 -9.31
C TRP A 98 -4.65 -1.37 -8.36
N LEU A 99 -4.06 -1.68 -7.22
CA LEU A 99 -3.46 -0.72 -6.32
C LEU A 99 -1.94 -0.89 -6.35
N ARG A 100 -1.23 0.17 -6.73
CA ARG A 100 0.23 0.26 -6.63
C ARG A 100 0.61 0.86 -5.28
N ALA A 101 1.64 0.31 -4.64
CA ALA A 101 2.28 0.90 -3.48
C ALA A 101 3.79 0.91 -3.63
N GLY A 102 4.43 2.00 -3.23
CA GLY A 102 5.89 2.13 -3.11
C GLY A 102 6.20 3.12 -2.00
N TYR A 103 7.41 3.12 -1.47
CA TYR A 103 7.80 4.09 -0.46
C TYR A 103 9.21 4.60 -0.66
N SER A 104 9.48 5.76 -0.08
CA SER A 104 10.82 6.33 0.03
C SER A 104 11.26 6.38 1.49
N LEU A 105 12.56 6.22 1.70
CA LEU A 105 13.25 6.37 2.97
C LEU A 105 14.16 7.59 2.87
N LYS A 106 14.02 8.55 3.79
CA LYS A 106 14.94 9.65 3.97
C LYS A 106 15.69 9.45 5.30
N PRO A 107 16.97 9.00 5.24
CA PRO A 107 17.79 8.90 6.43
C PRO A 107 18.09 10.26 7.02
N GLY A 108 18.29 10.33 8.35
CA GLY A 108 18.60 11.60 9.04
C GLY A 108 19.80 12.37 8.44
N ASN A 109 20.80 11.66 7.91
CA ASN A 109 22.01 12.22 7.28
C ASN A 109 22.35 11.54 5.94
N GLY A 110 21.42 11.50 4.98
CA GLY A 110 21.65 10.83 3.70
C GLY A 110 20.75 11.29 2.56
N GLY A 111 21.00 10.72 1.37
CA GLY A 111 20.11 10.86 0.22
C GLY A 111 18.85 9.99 0.38
N VAL A 112 17.78 10.37 -0.34
CA VAL A 112 16.54 9.60 -0.38
C VAL A 112 16.77 8.27 -1.13
N VAL A 113 16.28 7.17 -0.56
CA VAL A 113 16.29 5.84 -1.17
C VAL A 113 14.84 5.43 -1.47
N ILE A 114 14.59 4.80 -2.61
CA ILE A 114 13.23 4.46 -3.08
C ILE A 114 13.10 2.94 -3.16
N SER A 115 11.98 2.40 -2.69
CA SER A 115 11.65 0.98 -2.81
C SER A 115 11.18 0.63 -4.23
N PRO A 116 11.27 -0.64 -4.66
CA PRO A 116 10.45 -1.15 -5.74
C PRO A 116 8.95 -0.99 -5.42
N ASN A 117 8.13 -1.00 -6.46
CA ASN A 117 6.67 -1.00 -6.33
C ASN A 117 6.13 -2.41 -6.08
N ALA A 118 5.04 -2.48 -5.35
CA ALA A 118 4.17 -3.66 -5.27
C ALA A 118 2.81 -3.34 -5.89
N LEU A 119 2.18 -4.37 -6.46
CA LEU A 119 0.85 -4.30 -7.07
C LEU A 119 -0.05 -5.35 -6.45
N VAL A 120 -1.32 -4.98 -6.23
CA VAL A 120 -2.37 -5.90 -5.77
C VAL A 120 -3.66 -5.64 -6.54
N LEU A 121 -4.37 -6.70 -6.90
CA LEU A 121 -5.71 -6.61 -7.46
C LEU A 121 -6.70 -6.33 -6.34
N VAL A 122 -7.55 -5.33 -6.52
CA VAL A 122 -8.57 -4.91 -5.56
C VAL A 122 -9.93 -5.03 -6.22
N GLU A 123 -10.83 -5.75 -5.58
CA GLU A 123 -12.23 -5.86 -5.97
C GLU A 123 -13.12 -5.39 -4.81
N VAL A 124 -13.70 -4.19 -4.96
CA VAL A 124 -14.70 -3.66 -4.02
C VAL A 124 -16.14 -3.99 -4.43
N ARG A 125 -16.33 -4.81 -5.46
CA ARG A 125 -17.64 -5.25 -5.96
C ARG A 125 -17.73 -6.76 -5.97
N LEU A 126 -18.88 -7.28 -5.58
CA LEU A 126 -19.28 -8.67 -5.75
C LEU A 126 -19.61 -8.96 -7.22
N SER A 127 -19.64 -10.24 -7.58
CA SER A 127 -19.98 -10.71 -8.93
C SER A 127 -21.39 -10.30 -9.40
N ASN A 128 -22.29 -9.98 -8.47
CA ASN A 128 -23.63 -9.46 -8.75
C ASN A 128 -23.68 -7.92 -8.92
N GLY A 129 -22.53 -7.25 -8.90
CA GLY A 129 -22.39 -5.80 -9.08
C GLY A 129 -22.61 -4.97 -7.81
N GLN A 130 -22.99 -5.59 -6.69
CA GLN A 130 -23.10 -4.88 -5.41
C GLN A 130 -21.72 -4.57 -4.83
N THR A 131 -21.58 -3.45 -4.13
CA THR A 131 -20.37 -3.14 -3.36
C THR A 131 -20.19 -4.15 -2.22
N CYS A 132 -18.94 -4.41 -1.82
CA CYS A 132 -18.66 -5.17 -0.61
C CYS A 132 -19.46 -4.61 0.60
N PRO A 133 -19.97 -5.49 1.49
CA PRO A 133 -20.69 -5.04 2.67
C PRO A 133 -19.72 -4.35 3.65
N GLU A 134 -20.13 -3.18 4.16
CA GLU A 134 -19.41 -2.41 5.19
C GLU A 134 -19.53 -3.01 6.59
#